data_AF-A0A2S0Q244-F1
#
_entry.id   AF-A0A2S0Q244-F1
#
_cell.length_a   1.000
_cell.length_b   1.000
_cell.length_c   1.000
_cell.angle_alpha   90.00
_cell.angle_beta   90.00
_cell.angle_gamma   90.00
#
_symmetry.space_group_name_H-M   'P 1'
#
loop_
_entity.id
_entity.type
_entity.pdbx_description
1 polymer ?
#
loop_
_entity_poly.entity_id
_entity_poly.type
_entity_poly.pdbx_seq_one_letter_code
_entity_poly.pdbx_strand_id
1 'polypeptide(L)' 'MNAHKIEVILTEDGTLKLQGLPFHAGEAVEVIILPAKTLQNQADPKSQSDKNLYPLHDTQPYQYDDPTEPVALEDWEVLQ' A
#
# COMPACT_ATOMS: atom_id res chain seq x y z
N MET A 1 -11.36 19.46 5.44
CA MET A 1 -10.11 19.81 6.13
C MET A 1 -8.98 19.66 5.13
N ASN A 2 -8.29 20.75 4.78
CA ASN A 2 -7.15 20.71 3.85
C ASN A 2 -5.88 20.57 4.70
N ALA A 3 -5.17 19.45 4.57
CA ALA A 3 -3.98 19.16 5.35
C ALA A 3 -2.76 19.10 4.44
N HIS A 4 -1.75 19.92 4.74
CA HIS A 4 -0.44 19.81 4.11
C HIS A 4 0.41 18.80 4.88
N LYS A 5 0.76 17.68 4.24
CA LYS A 5 1.61 16.64 4.83
C LYS A 5 3.06 16.90 4.48
N ILE A 6 3.91 16.93 5.50
CA ILE A 6 5.37 17.03 5.37
C ILE A 6 5.97 15.86 6.14
N GLU A 7 6.85 15.10 5.49
CA GLU A 7 7.58 13.99 6.10
C GLU A 7 9.04 14.41 6.29
N VAL A 8 9.52 14.43 7.54
CA VAL A 8 10.88 14.82 7.89
C VAL A 8 11.45 13.79 8.86
N ILE A 9 12.69 13.37 8.61
CA ILE A 9 13.48 12.57 9.55
C ILE A 9 14.11 13.54 10.56
N LEU A 10 13.94 13.28 11.85
CA LEU A 10 14.57 14.10 12.89
C LEU A 10 16.10 13.99 12.76
N THR A 11 16.77 15.14 12.68
CA THR A 11 18.23 15.25 12.62
C THR A 11 18.86 15.49 13.99
N GLU A 12 18.07 15.99 14.94
CA GLU A 12 18.47 16.30 16.31
C GLU A 12 17.42 15.74 17.28
N ASP A 13 17.86 15.29 18.45
CA ASP A 13 16.96 14.79 19.47
C ASP A 13 16.07 15.92 20.01
N GLY A 14 14.76 15.65 20.06
CA GLY A 14 13.79 16.53 20.68
C GLY A 14 13.44 17.81 19.91
N THR A 15 14.03 18.06 18.73
CA THR A 15 13.78 19.29 17.94
C THR A 15 13.42 18.97 16.49
N LEU A 16 12.30 19.55 16.01
CA LEU A 16 11.88 19.51 14.60
C LEU A 16 11.75 20.95 14.07
N LYS A 17 12.49 21.28 13.01
CA LYS A 17 12.41 22.59 12.33
C LYS A 17 11.68 22.43 10.99
N LEU A 18 10.47 22.97 10.88
CA LEU A 18 9.72 23.05 9.63
C LEU A 18 9.95 24.43 8.99
N GLN A 19 10.28 24.46 7.70
CA GLN A 19 10.55 25.69 6.94
C GLN A 19 9.73 25.70 5.65
N GLY A 20 9.41 26.90 5.14
CA GLY A 20 8.70 27.06 3.86
C GLY A 20 7.24 26.60 3.86
N LEU A 21 6.56 26.66 5.01
CA LEU A 21 5.14 26.31 5.08
C LEU A 21 4.30 27.34 4.28
N PRO A 22 3.25 26.91 3.57
CA PRO A 22 2.41 27.79 2.76
C PRO A 22 1.37 28.54 3.61
N PHE A 23 1.78 29.06 4.77
CA PHE A 23 0.94 29.83 5.69
C PHE A 23 1.49 31.24 5.86
N HIS A 24 0.60 32.20 6.07
CA HIS A 24 0.92 33.60 6.25
C HIS A 24 0.98 34.00 7.74
N ALA A 25 1.68 35.10 8.02
CA ALA A 25 1.75 35.65 9.37
C ALA A 25 0.35 36.02 9.88
N GLY A 26 0.00 35.52 11.07
CA GLY A 26 -1.31 35.75 11.69
C GLY A 26 -2.31 34.62 11.49
N GLU A 27 -2.01 33.62 10.65
CA GLU A 27 -2.85 32.42 10.52
C GLU A 27 -2.65 31.47 11.70
N ALA A 28 -3.76 30.93 12.21
CA ALA A 28 -3.73 29.87 13.22
C ALA A 28 -3.44 28.54 12.53
N VAL A 29 -2.40 27.85 12.98
CA VAL A 29 -1.96 26.56 12.44
C VAL A 29 -1.98 25.51 13.55
N GLU A 30 -2.52 24.33 13.25
CA GLU A 30 -2.47 23.16 14.12
C GLU A 30 -1.38 22.20 13.62
N VAL A 31 -0.56 21.69 14.54
CA VAL A 31 0.53 20.76 14.23
C VAL A 31 0.31 19.45 14.97
N ILE A 32 0.25 18.35 14.22
CA ILE A 32 0.09 16.99 14.77
C ILE A 32 1.37 16.21 14.45
N ILE A 33 2.09 15.78 15.49
CA ILE A 33 3.31 14.98 15.37
C ILE A 33 2.95 13.53 15.71
N LEU A 34 3.12 12.64 14.73
CA LEU A 34 2.93 11.21 14.91
C LEU A 34 4.24 10.49 14.62
N PRO A 35 4.57 9.40 15.33
CA PRO A 35 5.69 8.56 14.96
C PRO A 35 5.48 8.10 13.51
N ALA A 36 6.47 8.33 12.65
CA ALA A 36 6.44 7.78 11.30
C ALA A 36 6.39 6.26 11.44
N LYS A 37 5.40 5.63 10.82
CA LYS A 37 5.48 4.19 10.58
C LYS A 37 6.72 4.00 9.74
N THR A 38 7.77 3.42 10.32
CA THR A 38 8.97 3.07 9.59
C THR A 38 8.53 2.32 8.34
N LEU A 39 9.12 2.62 7.19
CA LEU A 39 9.04 1.74 6.02
C LEU A 39 9.70 0.37 6.29
N GLN A 40 9.87 -0.04 7.54
CA GLN A 40 10.13 -1.43 7.93
C GLN A 40 8.89 -2.31 7.76
N ASN A 41 7.70 -1.74 7.51
CA ASN A 41 6.58 -2.50 6.93
C ASN A 41 6.60 -2.53 5.39
N GLN A 42 7.65 -2.00 4.74
CA GLN A 42 7.93 -2.24 3.32
C GLN A 42 9.26 -2.98 3.08
N ALA A 43 10.05 -3.24 4.12
CA ALA A 43 11.24 -4.07 4.04
C ALA A 43 11.34 -5.02 5.25
N ASP A 44 10.99 -6.28 4.97
CA ASP A 44 11.30 -7.54 5.68
C ASP A 44 10.60 -7.89 7.01
N PRO A 45 9.52 -8.70 6.96
CA PRO A 45 9.41 -9.84 7.86
C PRO A 45 10.26 -10.97 7.29
N LYS A 46 11.43 -11.27 7.87
CA LYS A 46 12.07 -12.61 7.84
C LYS A 46 11.71 -13.43 6.59
N SER A 47 12.40 -13.25 5.46
CA SER A 47 13.60 -14.05 5.18
C SER A 47 13.62 -15.37 5.96
N GLN A 48 12.70 -16.31 5.64
CA GLN A 48 12.92 -17.76 5.79
C GLN A 48 11.77 -18.67 5.27
N SER A 49 10.61 -18.16 4.84
CA SER A 49 9.58 -18.99 4.18
C SER A 49 9.43 -18.76 2.68
N ASP A 50 10.15 -17.81 2.09
CA ASP A 50 10.04 -17.48 0.65
C ASP A 50 10.88 -18.40 -0.22
N LYS A 51 11.09 -19.67 0.18
CA LYS A 51 11.75 -20.61 -0.71
C LYS A 51 10.85 -21.10 -1.84
N ASN A 52 9.53 -20.99 -1.72
CA ASN A 52 8.65 -21.09 -2.89
C ASN A 52 7.20 -20.74 -2.55
N LEU A 53 6.83 -19.47 -2.44
CA LEU A 53 5.42 -19.13 -2.23
C LEU A 53 4.56 -19.50 -3.45
N TYR A 54 5.16 -19.50 -4.65
CA TYR A 54 4.46 -19.78 -5.90
C TYR A 54 5.35 -20.62 -6.83
N PRO A 55 5.44 -21.95 -6.59
CA PRO A 55 6.32 -22.87 -7.33
C PRO A 55 6.06 -22.95 -8.83
N LEU A 56 4.91 -22.45 -9.26
CA LEU A 56 4.49 -22.47 -10.64
C LEU A 56 4.40 -21.04 -11.25
N HIS A 57 4.77 -19.99 -10.51
CA HIS A 57 4.86 -18.64 -11.09
C HIS A 57 5.87 -18.67 -12.25
N ASP A 58 5.48 -18.13 -13.40
CA ASP A 58 6.27 -18.13 -14.65
C ASP A 58 6.63 -19.50 -15.25
N THR A 59 6.09 -20.62 -14.74
CA THR A 59 6.23 -21.92 -15.40
C THR A 59 5.15 -22.06 -16.48
N GLN A 60 5.51 -21.79 -17.73
CA GLN A 60 4.62 -22.01 -18.87
C GLN A 60 4.54 -23.51 -19.28
N PRO A 61 3.45 -23.94 -19.95
CA PRO A 61 2.30 -23.11 -20.35
C PRO A 61 1.05 -23.42 -19.52
N TYR A 62 0.51 -22.38 -18.89
CA TYR A 62 -0.89 -22.35 -18.51
C TYR A 62 -1.71 -22.08 -19.76
N GLN A 63 -2.31 -23.13 -20.32
CA GLN A 63 -3.29 -22.99 -21.37
C GLN A 63 -4.65 -23.32 -20.77
N TYR A 64 -5.53 -22.33 -20.77
CA TYR A 64 -6.94 -22.53 -20.48
C TYR A 64 -7.66 -22.45 -21.82
N ASP A 65 -8.20 -23.59 -22.25
CA ASP A 65 -9.11 -23.60 -23.40
C ASP A 65 -10.46 -23.03 -22.91
N ASP A 66 -10.88 -21.95 -23.56
CA ASP A 66 -12.14 -21.23 -23.33
C ASP A 66 -12.51 -20.99 -21.85
N PRO A 67 -11.68 -20.25 -21.08
CA PRO A 67 -11.79 -20.10 -19.62
C PRO A 67 -13.08 -19.42 -19.13
N THR A 68 -13.84 -18.83 -20.05
CA THR A 68 -15.06 -18.09 -19.77
C THR A 68 -16.29 -18.76 -20.34
N GLU A 69 -16.16 -19.96 -20.93
CA GLU A 69 -17.33 -20.69 -21.37
C GLU A 69 -18.24 -20.99 -20.16
N PRO A 70 -19.54 -20.73 -20.27
CA PRO A 70 -20.43 -20.90 -19.13
C PRO A 70 -20.59 -22.39 -18.86
N VAL A 71 -20.30 -22.80 -17.63
CA VAL A 71 -20.50 -24.18 -17.22
C VAL A 71 -21.98 -24.45 -16.99
N ALA A 72 -22.44 -25.58 -17.53
CA ALA A 72 -23.77 -26.14 -17.30
C ALA A 72 -24.90 -25.12 -17.51
N LEU A 73 -24.94 -24.44 -18.66
CA LEU A 73 -25.96 -23.44 -19.03
C LEU A 73 -27.39 -23.96 -18.80
N GLU A 74 -27.57 -25.27 -19.00
CA GLU A 74 -28.84 -25.98 -18.86
C GLU A 74 -29.33 -26.00 -17.41
N ASP A 75 -28.44 -25.88 -16.42
CA ASP A 75 -28.73 -25.92 -14.99
C ASP A 75 -29.00 -24.53 -14.39
N TRP A 76 -28.93 -23.45 -15.19
CA TRP A 76 -29.21 -22.10 -14.71
C TRP A 76 -30.72 -21.85 -14.68
N GLU A 77 -31.31 -21.86 -13.48
CA GLU A 77 -32.76 -21.59 -13.29
C GLU A 77 -33.24 -20.23 -13.82
N VAL A 78 -32.33 -19.26 -13.98
CA VAL A 78 -32.65 -17.93 -14.56
C VAL A 78 -32.96 -18.00 -16.07
N LEU A 79 -32.49 -19.05 -16.74
CA LEU A 79 -32.68 -19.26 -18.18
C LEU A 79 -33.84 -20.23 -18.50
N GLN A 80 -34.49 -20.78 -17.48
CA GLN A 80 -35.67 -21.65 -17.58
C GLN A 80 -36.97 -20.82 -17.56
#